data_AF-A0A7Z9PYH0-F1
#
_entry.id   AF-A0A7Z9PYH0-F1
#
_cell.length_a   1.000
_cell.length_b   1.000
_cell.length_c   1.000
_cell.angle_alpha   90.00
_cell.angle_beta   90.00
_cell.angle_gamma   90.00
#
_symmetry.space_group_name_H-M   'P 1'
#
loop_
_entity.id
_entity.type
_entity.pdbx_description
1 polymer ?
#
loop_
_entity_poly.entity_id
_entity_poly.type
_entity_poly.pdbx_seq_one_letter_code
_entity_poly.pdbx_strand_id
1 'polypeptide(L)'
;MQVSFSKTYSMPSSSHRPLQAQKKTAAVGPPIDDVRLSEAANPKLKSFQPNHSDIYKSALRLSATLASLNIPSAIAGGLAVTAHGYQRSTRDVDVVLTPDGLEKLQTEGLGRGISERYKGSRNLKDTISKVDIDVILTTDKPVAVPHPETSSVTNPDGLKVLSLPSLIELKLSTASPERKKDIKDVSGLIWANELDADFAALLDPSVRERFLELVEAEKNRWA
;
A
#
# COMPACT_ATOMS: atom_id res chain seq x y z
N MET A 1 -14.85 -61.04 -68.16
CA MET A 1 -14.81 -61.60 -66.79
C MET A 1 -13.76 -60.83 -66.00
N GLN A 2 -14.18 -59.78 -65.30
CA GLN A 2 -13.32 -59.08 -64.33
C GLN A 2 -14.24 -58.46 -63.28
N VAL A 3 -14.06 -58.90 -62.04
CA VAL A 3 -15.05 -58.83 -60.97
C VAL A 3 -14.77 -57.59 -60.12
N SER A 4 -15.79 -56.76 -59.95
CA SER A 4 -15.83 -55.64 -59.03
C SER A 4 -15.92 -56.15 -57.58
N PHE A 5 -15.13 -55.59 -56.67
CA PHE A 5 -15.41 -55.67 -55.23
C PHE A 5 -15.10 -54.33 -54.57
N SER A 6 -16.17 -53.60 -54.29
CA SER A 6 -16.23 -52.51 -53.32
C SER A 6 -16.13 -53.07 -51.91
N LYS A 7 -15.21 -52.56 -51.10
CA LYS A 7 -15.22 -52.78 -49.65
C LYS A 7 -14.92 -51.47 -48.93
N THR A 8 -15.99 -50.85 -48.44
CA THR A 8 -15.96 -49.76 -47.46
C THR A 8 -15.61 -50.34 -46.09
N TYR A 9 -14.64 -49.75 -45.42
CA TYR A 9 -14.46 -49.88 -43.97
C TYR A 9 -14.02 -48.52 -43.43
N SER A 10 -14.77 -48.03 -42.45
CA SER A 10 -14.50 -46.82 -41.67
C SER A 10 -14.19 -47.25 -40.25
N MET A 11 -13.16 -46.66 -39.63
CA MET A 11 -13.09 -46.22 -38.22
C MET A 11 -11.67 -45.71 -37.89
N PRO A 12 -11.49 -44.92 -36.80
CA PRO A 12 -10.75 -43.66 -36.83
C PRO A 12 -9.37 -43.77 -36.17
N SER A 13 -8.44 -42.87 -36.51
CA SER A 13 -7.32 -42.59 -35.60
C SER A 13 -6.78 -41.18 -35.73
N SER A 14 -6.40 -40.68 -34.57
CA SER A 14 -5.94 -39.34 -34.24
C SER A 14 -4.75 -38.85 -35.07
N SER A 15 -4.83 -37.62 -35.56
CA SER A 15 -3.64 -36.81 -35.80
C SER A 15 -3.72 -35.54 -34.95
N HIS A 16 -2.74 -35.43 -34.07
CA HIS A 16 -2.51 -34.31 -33.17
C HIS A 16 -2.49 -32.99 -33.93
N ARG A 17 -3.42 -32.10 -33.60
CA ARG A 17 -3.30 -30.67 -33.93
C ARG A 17 -2.28 -30.08 -32.93
N PRO A 18 -1.17 -29.48 -33.37
CA PRO A 18 -0.26 -28.83 -32.43
C PRO A 18 -1.01 -27.69 -31.75
N LEU A 19 -0.94 -27.64 -30.42
CA LEU A 19 -1.31 -26.46 -29.65
C LEU A 19 -0.40 -25.31 -30.12
N GLN A 20 -0.95 -24.44 -30.96
CA GLN A 20 -0.39 -23.11 -31.12
C GLN A 20 -0.48 -22.45 -29.74
N ALA A 21 0.67 -22.30 -29.09
CA ALA A 21 0.81 -21.46 -27.92
C ALA A 21 0.41 -20.05 -28.35
N GLN A 22 -0.83 -19.67 -28.05
CA GLN A 22 -1.25 -18.29 -28.04
C GLN A 22 -0.41 -17.60 -26.98
N LYS A 23 0.66 -16.92 -27.41
CA LYS A 23 1.28 -15.87 -26.60
C LYS A 23 0.18 -14.84 -26.36
N LYS A 24 -0.48 -14.93 -25.19
CA LYS A 24 -1.19 -13.79 -24.62
C LYS A 24 -0.12 -12.72 -24.39
N THR A 25 0.04 -11.83 -25.36
CA THR A 25 0.63 -10.53 -25.09
C THR A 25 -0.30 -9.88 -24.08
N ALA A 26 0.17 -9.76 -22.83
CA ALA A 26 -0.45 -8.85 -21.89
C ALA A 26 -0.58 -7.51 -22.63
N ALA A 27 -1.80 -7.05 -22.83
CA ALA A 27 -2.02 -5.74 -23.41
C ALA A 27 -1.38 -4.75 -22.45
N VAL A 28 -0.21 -4.24 -22.83
CA VAL A 28 0.37 -3.05 -22.19
C VAL A 28 -0.65 -1.95 -22.45
N GLY A 29 -1.23 -1.41 -21.40
CA GLY A 29 -2.19 -0.32 -21.50
C GLY A 29 -1.59 0.88 -22.24
N PRO A 30 -2.41 1.84 -22.68
CA PRO A 30 -1.88 3.08 -23.23
C PRO A 30 -0.91 3.72 -22.22
N PRO A 31 0.13 4.44 -22.68
CA PRO A 31 1.06 5.14 -21.80
C PRO A 31 0.28 5.98 -20.77
N ILE A 32 0.65 5.87 -19.50
CA ILE A 32 0.04 6.69 -18.45
C ILE A 32 0.68 8.08 -18.54
N ASP A 33 -0.10 9.10 -18.89
CA ASP A 33 0.37 10.49 -18.89
C ASP A 33 0.49 11.04 -17.45
N ASP A 34 1.36 12.03 -17.23
CA ASP A 34 1.70 12.60 -15.90
C ASP A 34 0.49 13.00 -15.04
N VAL A 35 -0.59 13.48 -15.66
CA VAL A 35 -1.83 13.84 -14.96
C VAL A 35 -2.53 12.59 -14.41
N ARG A 36 -2.65 11.54 -15.23
CA ARG A 36 -3.26 10.27 -14.82
C ARG A 36 -2.40 9.53 -13.81
N LEU A 37 -1.06 9.65 -13.90
CA LEU A 37 -0.12 9.20 -12.87
C LEU A 37 -0.36 9.92 -11.54
N SER A 38 -0.59 11.24 -11.56
CA SER A 38 -0.85 12.03 -10.34
C SER A 38 -2.20 11.74 -9.68
N GLU A 39 -3.25 11.50 -10.48
CA GLU A 39 -4.59 11.12 -9.99
C GLU A 39 -4.61 9.67 -9.49
N ALA A 40 -3.97 8.75 -10.21
CA ALA A 40 -3.83 7.36 -9.79
C ALA A 40 -2.99 7.25 -8.50
N ALA A 41 -1.97 8.09 -8.34
CA ALA A 41 -1.15 8.13 -7.13
C ALA A 41 -1.96 8.50 -5.87
N ASN A 42 -3.09 9.21 -6.01
CA ASN A 42 -3.91 9.63 -4.87
C ASN A 42 -5.40 9.70 -5.25
N PRO A 43 -6.08 8.54 -5.39
CA PRO A 43 -7.53 8.51 -5.54
C PRO A 43 -8.19 9.20 -4.35
N LYS A 44 -9.43 9.71 -4.54
CA LYS A 44 -10.14 10.56 -3.55
C LYS A 44 -9.99 10.04 -2.11
N LEU A 45 -9.15 10.72 -1.34
CA LEU A 45 -8.88 10.41 0.06
C LEU A 45 -10.18 10.49 0.87
N LYS A 46 -10.39 9.51 1.76
CA LYS A 46 -11.58 9.47 2.61
C LYS A 46 -11.35 10.23 3.92
N SER A 47 -12.39 10.95 4.34
CA SER A 47 -12.53 11.44 5.72
C SER A 47 -12.75 10.26 6.66
N PHE A 48 -12.27 10.34 7.90
CA PHE A 48 -12.41 9.22 8.84
C PHE A 48 -13.84 9.00 9.39
N GLN A 49 -14.79 9.92 9.19
CA GLN A 49 -16.19 9.90 9.68
C GLN A 49 -16.36 9.66 11.21
N PRO A 50 -17.47 10.14 11.84
CA PRO A 50 -17.43 10.79 13.16
C PRO A 50 -17.60 9.86 14.37
N ASN A 51 -17.03 8.66 14.33
CA ASN A 51 -16.78 7.91 15.56
C ASN A 51 -15.29 8.05 15.84
N HIS A 52 -14.86 9.23 16.30
CA HIS A 52 -13.46 9.55 16.52
C HIS A 52 -12.85 8.57 17.52
N SER A 53 -12.31 7.48 16.99
CA SER A 53 -11.60 6.48 17.77
C SER A 53 -10.44 7.18 18.47
N ASP A 54 -10.10 6.68 19.65
CA ASP A 54 -8.97 7.19 20.43
C ASP A 54 -7.66 7.20 19.63
N ILE A 55 -7.57 6.32 18.63
CA ILE A 55 -6.47 6.22 17.66
C ILE A 55 -6.48 7.42 16.71
N TYR A 56 -7.62 7.74 16.11
CA TYR A 56 -7.72 8.88 15.21
C TYR A 56 -7.48 10.21 15.94
N LYS A 57 -8.03 10.36 17.15
CA LYS A 57 -7.76 11.53 18.01
C LYS A 57 -6.27 11.63 18.39
N SER A 58 -5.62 10.50 18.65
CA SER A 58 -4.18 10.43 18.89
C SER A 58 -3.38 10.91 17.67
N ALA A 59 -3.73 10.44 16.47
CA ALA A 59 -3.09 10.87 15.23
C ALA A 59 -3.23 12.38 14.97
N LEU A 60 -4.40 12.97 15.25
CA LEU A 60 -4.62 14.42 15.14
C LEU A 60 -3.74 15.20 16.14
N ARG A 61 -3.70 14.78 17.41
CA ARG A 61 -2.83 15.41 18.42
C ARG A 61 -1.35 15.30 18.06
N LEU A 62 -0.92 14.11 17.67
CA LEU A 62 0.44 13.86 17.21
C LEU A 62 0.80 14.78 16.05
N SER A 63 -0.07 14.85 15.03
CA SER A 63 0.15 15.70 13.85
C SER A 63 0.23 17.19 14.22
N ALA A 64 -0.61 17.66 15.15
CA ALA A 64 -0.56 19.03 15.64
C ALA A 64 0.76 19.33 16.37
N THR A 65 1.22 18.41 17.24
CA THR A 65 2.51 18.57 17.93
C THR A 65 3.68 18.60 16.95
N LEU A 66 3.72 17.66 15.99
CA LEU A 66 4.75 17.61 14.95
C LEU A 66 4.77 18.89 14.11
N ALA A 67 3.61 19.38 13.69
CA ALA A 67 3.50 20.64 12.96
C ALA A 67 4.00 21.84 13.79
N SER A 68 3.65 21.92 15.07
CA SER A 68 4.10 23.01 15.95
C SER A 68 5.62 23.05 16.15
N LEU A 69 6.28 21.91 16.01
CA LEU A 69 7.74 21.77 16.11
C LEU A 69 8.43 21.84 14.74
N ASN A 70 7.69 22.07 13.66
CA ASN A 70 8.18 22.02 12.28
C ASN A 70 8.90 20.69 11.97
N ILE A 71 8.32 19.56 12.41
CA ILE A 71 8.85 18.22 12.15
C ILE A 71 8.08 17.61 10.98
N PRO A 72 8.76 17.36 9.84
CA PRO A 72 8.18 16.62 8.74
C PRO A 72 7.69 15.25 9.17
N SER A 73 6.45 14.92 8.81
CA SER A 73 5.82 13.66 9.23
C SER A 73 4.72 13.23 8.28
N ALA A 74 4.48 11.92 8.25
CA ALA A 74 3.37 11.30 7.54
C ALA A 74 2.80 10.13 8.34
N ILE A 75 1.48 10.11 8.54
CA ILE A 75 0.77 8.97 9.14
C ILE A 75 0.79 7.80 8.15
N ALA A 76 1.09 6.61 8.66
CA ALA A 76 1.22 5.37 7.89
C ALA A 76 0.24 4.29 8.37
N GLY A 77 0.54 3.03 8.05
CA GLY A 77 -0.13 1.88 8.64
C GLY A 77 -1.65 1.83 8.40
N GLY A 78 -2.39 1.34 9.39
CA GLY A 78 -3.84 1.10 9.24
C GLY A 78 -4.67 2.37 9.01
N LEU A 79 -4.24 3.51 9.55
CA LEU A 79 -4.91 4.80 9.32
C LEU A 79 -4.72 5.26 7.88
N ALA A 80 -3.50 5.18 7.34
CA ALA A 80 -3.25 5.52 5.94
C ALA A 80 -4.01 4.59 4.97
N VAL A 81 -4.08 3.29 5.27
CA VAL A 81 -4.88 2.33 4.50
C VAL A 81 -6.36 2.72 4.44
N THR A 82 -6.90 3.14 5.58
CA THR A 82 -8.29 3.61 5.69
C THR A 82 -8.50 4.92 4.94
N ALA A 83 -7.55 5.86 5.02
CA ALA A 83 -7.60 7.11 4.26
C ALA A 83 -7.61 6.87 2.74
N HIS A 84 -6.89 5.84 2.28
CA HIS A 84 -6.89 5.39 0.87
C HIS A 84 -8.01 4.41 0.52
N GLY A 85 -9.06 4.35 1.34
CA GLY A 85 -10.33 3.77 0.93
C GLY A 85 -10.60 2.33 1.37
N TYR A 86 -9.62 1.62 1.92
CA TYR A 86 -9.79 0.27 2.43
C TYR A 86 -9.91 0.25 3.96
N GLN A 87 -11.08 -0.11 4.49
CA GLN A 87 -11.34 -0.03 5.93
C GLN A 87 -10.47 -1.02 6.71
N ARG A 88 -9.64 -0.50 7.62
CA ARG A 88 -8.75 -1.33 8.44
C ARG A 88 -8.84 -0.98 9.91
N SER A 89 -9.17 -1.97 10.75
CA SER A 89 -8.99 -1.81 12.20
C SER A 89 -7.50 -1.74 12.57
N THR A 90 -7.13 -0.77 13.40
CA THR A 90 -5.79 -0.68 13.96
C THR A 90 -5.89 -0.44 15.46
N ARG A 91 -4.78 -0.55 16.19
CA ARG A 91 -4.73 -0.34 17.66
C ARG A 91 -3.78 0.78 18.07
N ASP A 92 -2.99 1.25 17.11
CA ASP A 92 -1.82 2.08 17.22
C ASP A 92 -1.85 3.14 16.10
N VAL A 93 -0.97 4.12 16.24
CA VAL A 93 -0.70 5.14 15.22
C VAL A 93 0.71 4.90 14.69
N ASP A 94 0.84 4.55 13.42
CA ASP A 94 2.13 4.52 12.72
C ASP A 94 2.46 5.91 12.16
N VAL A 95 3.67 6.41 12.41
CA VAL A 95 4.16 7.69 11.86
C VAL A 95 5.55 7.54 11.26
N VAL A 96 5.74 8.09 10.06
CA VAL A 96 7.05 8.21 9.42
C VAL A 96 7.70 9.53 9.83
N LEU A 97 8.94 9.45 10.33
CA LEU A 97 9.79 10.58 10.72
C LEU A 97 11.21 10.40 10.19
N THR A 98 11.95 11.50 10.04
CA THR A 98 13.41 11.44 9.90
C THR A 98 14.08 11.13 11.25
N PRO A 99 15.33 10.63 11.28
CA PRO A 99 16.10 10.50 12.51
C PRO A 99 16.16 11.81 13.32
N ASP A 100 16.51 12.92 12.65
CA ASP A 100 16.55 14.26 13.25
C ASP A 100 15.16 14.70 13.77
N GLY A 101 14.10 14.36 13.03
CA GLY A 101 12.73 14.62 13.44
C GLY A 101 12.33 13.87 14.70
N LEU A 102 12.75 12.61 14.86
CA LEU A 102 12.55 11.85 16.08
C LEU A 102 13.36 12.43 17.24
N GLU A 103 14.64 12.75 17.03
CA GLU A 103 15.48 13.37 18.06
C GLU A 103 14.84 14.66 18.57
N LYS A 104 14.45 15.55 17.64
CA LYS A 104 13.76 16.80 17.98
C LYS A 104 12.45 16.55 18.73
N LEU A 105 11.66 15.56 18.31
CA LEU A 105 10.41 15.19 19.00
C LEU A 105 10.67 14.69 20.43
N GLN A 106 11.74 13.93 20.64
CA GLN A 106 12.14 13.44 21.97
C GLN A 106 12.67 14.57 22.86
N THR A 107 13.39 15.55 22.30
CA THR A 107 13.92 16.69 23.06
C THR A 107 12.84 17.73 23.38
N GLU A 108 11.96 18.05 22.42
CA GLU A 108 11.05 19.21 22.51
C GLU A 108 9.56 18.84 22.64
N GLY A 109 9.19 17.62 22.24
CA GLY A 109 7.80 17.16 22.15
C GLY A 109 7.31 16.35 23.36
N LEU A 110 8.21 15.74 24.13
CA LEU A 110 7.83 15.01 25.33
C LEU A 110 7.17 15.96 26.35
N GLY A 111 6.09 15.49 26.97
CA GLY A 111 5.26 16.30 27.88
C GLY A 111 4.18 17.13 27.18
N ARG A 112 4.19 17.24 25.84
CA ARG A 112 3.14 17.92 25.04
C ARG A 112 2.03 16.96 24.60
N GLY A 113 1.54 16.15 25.53
CA GLY A 113 0.59 15.08 25.20
C GLY A 113 1.25 13.80 24.65
N ILE A 114 2.58 13.76 24.59
CA ILE A 114 3.36 12.62 24.10
C ILE A 114 4.35 12.20 25.19
N SER A 115 4.50 10.90 25.41
CA SER A 115 5.57 10.31 26.21
C SER A 115 6.29 9.23 25.42
N GLU A 116 7.49 8.85 25.84
CA GLU A 116 8.07 7.58 25.39
C GLU A 116 7.17 6.42 25.82
N ARG A 117 7.15 5.32 25.04
CA ARG A 117 6.42 4.10 25.44
C ARG A 117 7.06 3.46 26.67
N TYR A 118 8.37 3.47 26.72
CA TYR A 118 9.23 3.13 27.85
C TYR A 118 10.52 3.94 27.72
N LYS A 119 11.27 4.09 28.82
CA LYS A 119 12.47 4.94 28.85
C LYS A 119 13.46 4.59 27.74
N GLY A 120 13.80 5.57 26.89
CA GLY A 120 14.72 5.39 25.76
C GLY A 120 14.13 4.65 24.56
N SER A 121 12.81 4.46 24.50
CA SER A 121 12.14 3.91 23.32
C SER A 121 12.06 4.94 22.20
N ARG A 122 12.31 4.50 20.97
CA ARG A 122 11.92 5.27 19.77
C ARG A 122 10.40 5.40 19.63
N ASN A 123 9.67 4.43 20.18
CA ASN A 123 8.22 4.39 20.09
C ASN A 123 7.62 5.23 21.21
N LEU A 124 6.48 5.84 20.91
CA LEU A 124 5.86 6.84 21.75
C LEU A 124 4.49 6.36 22.23
N LYS A 125 3.87 7.18 23.05
CA LYS A 125 2.53 6.98 23.57
C LYS A 125 1.83 8.32 23.69
N ASP A 126 0.59 8.38 23.24
CA ASP A 126 -0.28 9.50 23.53
C ASP A 126 -0.67 9.45 25.01
N THR A 127 -0.39 10.52 25.75
CA THR A 127 -0.66 10.56 27.19
C THR A 127 -2.15 10.71 27.50
N ILE A 128 -2.96 11.13 26.54
CA ILE A 128 -4.42 11.31 26.70
C ILE A 128 -5.13 10.00 26.43
N SER A 129 -5.06 9.47 25.20
CA SER A 129 -5.80 8.27 24.83
C SER A 129 -5.08 6.95 25.15
N LYS A 130 -3.82 7.04 25.62
CA LYS A 130 -2.95 5.87 25.90
C LYS A 130 -2.66 5.01 24.68
N VAL A 131 -2.98 5.50 23.48
CA VAL A 131 -2.69 4.83 22.22
C VAL A 131 -1.19 4.82 21.99
N ASP A 132 -0.70 3.64 21.62
CA ASP A 132 0.69 3.41 21.25
C ASP A 132 0.97 4.07 19.89
N ILE A 133 2.11 4.74 19.78
CA ILE A 133 2.59 5.37 18.56
C ILE A 133 3.86 4.64 18.13
N ASP A 134 3.84 4.05 16.95
CA ASP A 134 4.97 3.35 16.34
C ASP A 134 5.69 4.28 15.37
N VAL A 135 6.96 4.56 15.66
CA VAL A 135 7.79 5.44 14.83
C VAL A 135 8.53 4.60 13.79
N ILE A 136 8.28 4.94 12.52
CA ILE A 136 8.97 4.40 11.36
C ILE A 136 9.98 5.47 10.92
N LEU A 137 11.27 5.14 10.93
CA LEU A 137 12.30 6.07 10.49
C LEU A 137 12.47 5.99 8.97
N THR A 138 12.72 7.13 8.34
CA THR A 138 13.20 7.18 6.96
C THR A 138 14.49 6.35 6.84
N THR A 139 14.66 5.64 5.72
CA THR A 139 15.88 4.86 5.47
C THR A 139 16.32 5.02 4.03
N ASP A 140 17.62 5.01 3.79
CA ASP A 140 18.23 5.08 2.45
C ASP A 140 18.43 3.68 1.83
N LYS A 141 17.61 2.71 2.22
CA LYS A 141 17.67 1.34 1.72
C LYS A 141 17.02 1.22 0.33
N PRO A 142 17.26 0.12 -0.42
CA PRO A 142 16.70 -0.08 -1.76
C PRO A 142 15.18 0.03 -1.84
N VAL A 143 14.46 -0.28 -0.75
CA VAL A 143 13.09 0.22 -0.57
C VAL A 143 13.10 1.23 0.56
N ALA A 144 13.29 2.48 0.18
CA ALA A 144 13.39 3.57 1.12
C ALA A 144 12.04 3.81 1.78
N VAL A 145 12.06 4.06 3.09
CA VAL A 145 10.91 4.71 3.72
C VAL A 145 11.02 6.17 3.30
N PRO A 146 10.12 6.67 2.44
CA PRO A 146 10.35 7.92 1.75
C PRO A 146 10.25 9.11 2.71
N HIS A 147 10.91 10.21 2.35
CA HIS A 147 10.88 11.42 3.15
C HIS A 147 9.43 11.95 3.24
N PRO A 148 8.91 12.25 4.43
CA PRO A 148 7.49 12.58 4.60
C PRO A 148 7.06 13.87 3.88
N GLU A 149 7.99 14.79 3.58
CA GLU A 149 7.65 16.01 2.81
C GLU A 149 7.29 15.74 1.35
N THR A 150 7.89 14.73 0.73
CA THR A 150 7.70 14.41 -0.69
C THR A 150 6.75 13.25 -0.91
N SER A 151 6.37 12.54 0.15
CA SER A 151 5.60 11.30 0.07
C SER A 151 4.29 11.33 0.85
N SER A 152 3.84 12.51 1.30
CA SER A 152 2.58 12.67 2.02
C SER A 152 1.53 13.41 1.21
N VAL A 153 0.27 13.06 1.48
CA VAL A 153 -0.92 13.75 1.03
C VAL A 153 -1.81 14.08 2.21
N THR A 154 -2.51 15.21 2.12
CA THR A 154 -3.39 15.65 3.20
C THR A 154 -4.80 15.15 2.92
N ASN A 155 -5.35 14.37 3.85
CA ASN A 155 -6.72 13.89 3.76
C ASN A 155 -7.73 15.04 4.05
N PRO A 156 -9.05 14.84 3.81
CA PRO A 156 -10.05 15.88 4.06
C PRO A 156 -10.13 16.40 5.50
N ASP A 157 -9.61 15.63 6.46
CA ASP A 157 -9.59 16.02 7.88
C ASP A 157 -8.28 16.73 8.29
N GLY A 158 -7.39 17.02 7.34
CA GLY A 158 -6.14 17.72 7.59
C GLY A 158 -4.98 16.85 8.07
N LEU A 159 -5.13 15.52 8.12
CA LEU A 159 -4.02 14.61 8.42
C LEU A 159 -3.13 14.40 7.20
N LYS A 160 -1.82 14.61 7.37
CA LYS A 160 -0.81 14.17 6.41
C LYS A 160 -0.63 12.66 6.53
N VAL A 161 -1.04 11.92 5.52
CA VAL A 161 -0.86 10.46 5.41
C VAL A 161 0.14 10.17 4.28
N LEU A 162 0.80 9.01 4.30
CA LEU A 162 1.59 8.58 3.14
C LEU A 162 0.72 8.50 1.88
N SER A 163 1.28 8.88 0.73
CA SER A 163 0.67 8.69 -0.58
C SER A 163 0.39 7.21 -0.86
N LEU A 164 -0.51 6.90 -1.79
CA LEU A 164 -0.86 5.50 -2.07
C LEU A 164 0.35 4.69 -2.58
N PRO A 165 1.19 5.18 -3.53
CA PRO A 165 2.41 4.50 -3.94
C PRO A 165 3.34 4.22 -2.75
N SER A 166 3.65 5.24 -1.96
CA SER A 166 4.56 5.11 -0.81
C SER A 166 4.04 4.18 0.27
N LEU A 167 2.72 4.14 0.49
CA LEU A 167 2.10 3.21 1.42
C LEU A 167 2.20 1.75 0.93
N ILE A 168 2.00 1.53 -0.38
CA ILE A 168 2.13 0.20 -1.00
C ILE A 168 3.57 -0.28 -0.94
N GLU A 169 4.54 0.57 -1.31
CA GLU A 169 5.98 0.28 -1.21
C GLU A 169 6.40 -0.09 0.21
N LEU A 170 5.97 0.73 1.18
CA LEU A 170 6.27 0.47 2.59
C LEU A 170 5.73 -0.90 3.02
N LYS A 171 4.49 -1.25 2.65
CA LYS A 171 3.89 -2.54 3.01
C LYS A 171 4.55 -3.72 2.31
N LEU A 172 4.89 -3.58 1.03
CA LEU A 172 5.50 -4.66 0.25
C LEU A 172 6.96 -4.90 0.61
N SER A 173 7.73 -3.85 0.89
CA SER A 173 9.12 -3.97 1.35
C SER A 173 9.24 -4.66 2.70
N THR A 174 8.21 -4.51 3.52
CA THR A 174 8.11 -5.17 4.80
C THR A 174 7.46 -6.55 4.70
N ALA A 175 6.74 -6.88 3.63
CA ALA A 175 6.02 -8.14 3.55
C ALA A 175 6.96 -9.35 3.72
N SER A 176 6.59 -10.22 4.67
CA SER A 176 7.27 -11.50 4.96
C SER A 176 6.20 -12.59 5.11
N PRO A 177 6.54 -13.88 5.07
CA PRO A 177 5.58 -14.97 5.30
C PRO A 177 4.75 -14.81 6.60
N GLU A 178 5.35 -14.15 7.61
CA GLU A 178 4.73 -13.82 8.89
C GLU A 178 3.80 -12.59 8.81
N ARG A 179 4.06 -11.64 7.89
CA ARG A 179 3.29 -10.39 7.72
C ARG A 179 2.18 -10.50 6.69
N LYS A 180 1.33 -11.53 6.84
CA LYS A 180 0.13 -11.76 6.01
C LYS A 180 -0.84 -10.57 5.98
N LYS A 181 -0.81 -9.71 7.01
CA LYS A 181 -1.64 -8.51 7.10
C LYS A 181 -1.24 -7.45 6.06
N ASP A 182 0.05 -7.26 5.79
CA ASP A 182 0.52 -6.27 4.82
C ASP A 182 0.08 -6.63 3.40
N ILE A 183 0.18 -7.92 3.05
CA ILE A 183 -0.35 -8.43 1.77
C ILE A 183 -1.86 -8.19 1.66
N LYS A 184 -2.62 -8.47 2.73
CA LYS A 184 -4.07 -8.21 2.74
C LYS A 184 -4.42 -6.73 2.62
N ASP A 185 -3.64 -5.86 3.24
CA ASP A 185 -3.83 -4.41 3.14
C ASP A 185 -3.57 -3.95 1.70
N VAL A 186 -2.50 -4.44 1.04
CA VAL A 186 -2.22 -4.11 -0.37
C VAL A 186 -3.30 -4.65 -1.32
N SER A 187 -3.71 -5.91 -1.16
CA SER A 187 -4.87 -6.47 -1.88
C SER A 187 -6.13 -5.61 -1.72
N GLY A 188 -6.42 -5.18 -0.48
CA GLY A 188 -7.56 -4.32 -0.18
C GLY A 188 -7.47 -2.95 -0.83
N LEU A 189 -6.26 -2.37 -0.88
CA LEU A 189 -5.98 -1.10 -1.57
C LEU A 189 -6.11 -1.22 -3.09
N ILE A 190 -5.63 -2.32 -3.67
CA ILE A 190 -5.81 -2.64 -5.10
C ILE A 190 -7.30 -2.68 -5.43
N TRP A 191 -8.09 -3.41 -4.65
CA TRP A 191 -9.52 -3.53 -4.85
C TRP A 191 -10.26 -2.19 -4.66
N ALA A 192 -9.98 -1.49 -3.55
CA ALA A 192 -10.72 -0.26 -3.19
C ALA A 192 -10.47 0.91 -4.15
N ASN A 193 -9.35 0.88 -4.88
CA ASN A 193 -8.95 1.94 -5.81
C ASN A 193 -8.89 1.47 -7.26
N GLU A 194 -9.38 0.26 -7.55
CA GLU A 194 -9.40 -0.34 -8.88
C GLU A 194 -8.02 -0.30 -9.57
N LEU A 195 -6.95 -0.56 -8.80
CA LEU A 195 -5.58 -0.49 -9.32
C LEU A 195 -5.31 -1.64 -10.30
N ASP A 196 -4.63 -1.32 -11.39
CA ASP A 196 -4.23 -2.27 -12.42
C ASP A 196 -2.70 -2.38 -12.52
N ALA A 197 -2.23 -3.11 -13.54
CA ALA A 197 -0.81 -3.34 -13.75
C ALA A 197 -0.03 -2.06 -14.09
N ASP A 198 -0.70 -1.06 -14.65
CA ASP A 198 -0.08 0.19 -15.08
C ASP A 198 0.38 0.99 -13.84
N PHE A 199 -0.34 0.88 -12.71
CA PHE A 199 0.05 1.48 -11.43
C PHE A 199 1.46 1.07 -10.96
N ALA A 200 1.98 -0.09 -11.38
CA ALA A 200 3.33 -0.53 -11.04
C ALA A 200 4.42 0.45 -11.51
N ALA A 201 4.15 1.28 -12.53
CA ALA A 201 5.07 2.32 -12.99
C ALA A 201 5.40 3.37 -11.93
N LEU A 202 4.48 3.60 -10.98
CA LEU A 202 4.62 4.54 -9.87
C LEU A 202 5.38 3.97 -8.67
N LEU A 203 5.67 2.67 -8.68
CA LEU A 203 6.31 1.98 -7.56
C LEU A 203 7.82 1.79 -7.81
N ASP A 204 8.58 1.66 -6.73
CA ASP A 204 9.97 1.26 -6.76
C ASP A 204 10.14 -0.11 -7.47
N PRO A 205 11.13 -0.27 -8.38
CA PRO A 205 11.35 -1.49 -9.13
C PRO A 205 11.38 -2.77 -8.27
N SER A 206 11.88 -2.69 -7.05
CA SER A 206 12.02 -3.84 -6.13
C SER A 206 10.68 -4.43 -5.66
N VAL A 207 9.58 -3.67 -5.70
CA VAL A 207 8.25 -4.14 -5.25
C VAL A 207 7.27 -4.39 -6.39
N ARG A 208 7.61 -4.01 -7.64
CA ARG A 208 6.73 -4.11 -8.81
C ARG A 208 6.28 -5.53 -9.10
N GLU A 209 7.21 -6.48 -9.10
CA GLU A 209 6.89 -7.90 -9.37
C GLU A 209 5.83 -8.40 -8.39
N ARG A 210 6.05 -8.15 -7.09
CA ARG A 210 5.12 -8.56 -6.05
C ARG A 210 3.77 -7.85 -6.15
N PHE A 211 3.75 -6.57 -6.51
CA PHE A 211 2.50 -5.84 -6.74
C PHE A 211 1.69 -6.46 -7.90
N LEU A 212 2.35 -6.77 -9.02
CA LEU A 212 1.71 -7.37 -10.20
C LEU A 212 1.10 -8.74 -9.89
N GLU A 213 1.78 -9.57 -9.09
CA GLU A 213 1.22 -10.84 -8.61
C GLU A 213 -0.08 -10.65 -7.82
N LEU A 214 -0.17 -9.61 -6.99
CA LEU A 214 -1.37 -9.31 -6.21
C LEU A 214 -2.50 -8.76 -7.09
N VAL A 215 -2.18 -7.92 -8.08
CA VAL A 215 -3.17 -7.45 -9.06
C VAL A 215 -3.78 -8.64 -9.81
N GLU A 216 -2.96 -9.59 -10.25
CA GLU A 216 -3.44 -10.79 -10.93
C GLU A 216 -4.26 -11.70 -9.99
N ALA A 217 -3.84 -11.85 -8.74
CA ALA A 217 -4.59 -12.61 -7.74
C ALA A 217 -5.97 -12.01 -7.45
N GLU A 218 -6.08 -10.68 -7.31
CA GLU A 218 -7.37 -10.01 -7.08
C GLU A 218 -8.29 -10.07 -8.30
N LYS A 219 -7.75 -10.03 -9.53
CA LYS A 219 -8.55 -10.26 -10.76
C LYS A 219 -9.17 -11.66 -10.77
N ASN A 220 -8.37 -12.68 -10.45
CA ASN A 220 -8.83 -14.08 -10.45
C ASN A 220 -9.79 -14.41 -9.30
N ARG A 221 -9.85 -13.58 -8.26
CA ARG A 221 -10.77 -13.77 -7.13
C ARG A 221 -12.24 -13.50 -7.49
N TRP A 222 -12.48 -12.73 -8.54
CA TRP A 222 -13.81 -12.26 -8.94
C TRP A 222 -14.18 -12.60 -10.39
N ALA A 223 -13.34 -13.37 -11.07
CA ALA A 223 -13.59 -13.94 -12.40
C ALA A 223 -14.37 -15.27 -12.30
#